data_AF-A0A257JTB4-F1
#
_entry.id   AF-A0A257JTB4-F1
#
_cell.length_a   1.000
_cell.length_b   1.000
_cell.length_c   1.000
_cell.angle_alpha   90.00
_cell.angle_beta   90.00
_cell.angle_gamma   90.00
#
_symmetry.space_group_name_H-M   'P 1'
#
loop_
_entity.id
_entity.type
_entity.pdbx_description
1 polymer ?
#
loop_
_entity_poly.entity_id
_entity_poly.type
_entity_poly.pdbx_seq_one_letter_code
_entity_poly.pdbx_strand_id
1 'polypeptide(L)'
;MKFDPEQETASLLITNNGDSLVLQVYVQTAVPRPLRWQLQADLATNGSTSKTAQSGQTDGQQREPVCTAKFNASSTGAAKLSVFDGDNEIYFKAYDVGHTKAE
;
A
#
# COMPACT_ATOMS: atom_id res chain seq x y z
N MET A 1 -4.82 21.02 -3.87
CA MET A 1 -5.28 20.80 -2.48
C MET A 1 -4.18 20.06 -1.73
N LYS A 2 -3.95 20.34 -0.44
CA LYS A 2 -3.06 19.54 0.41
C LYS A 2 -3.87 18.38 1.00
N PHE A 3 -3.26 17.20 1.12
CA PHE A 3 -3.83 16.06 1.84
C PHE A 3 -4.06 16.47 3.29
N ASP A 4 -5.29 16.34 3.78
CA ASP A 4 -5.60 16.59 5.19
C ASP A 4 -5.55 15.25 5.94
N PRO A 5 -4.48 14.95 6.70
CA PRO A 5 -4.34 13.67 7.37
C PRO A 5 -5.37 13.44 8.49
N GLU A 6 -6.11 14.47 8.92
CA GLU A 6 -7.21 14.32 9.89
C GLU A 6 -8.53 13.87 9.23
N GLN A 7 -8.65 14.04 7.90
CA GLN A 7 -9.86 13.73 7.14
C GLN A 7 -9.66 12.75 5.98
N GLU A 8 -8.40 12.47 5.62
CA GLU A 8 -8.01 11.62 4.50
C GLU A 8 -7.05 10.56 5.02
N THR A 9 -7.34 9.30 4.71
CA THR A 9 -6.51 8.18 5.14
C THR A 9 -6.02 7.41 3.92
N ALA A 10 -4.71 7.34 3.79
CA ALA A 10 -4.05 6.40 2.89
C ALA A 10 -3.13 5.52 3.72
N SER A 11 -3.23 4.21 3.54
CA SER A 11 -2.47 3.26 4.33
C SER A 11 -2.21 1.97 3.57
N LEU A 12 -1.12 1.32 3.96
CA LEU A 12 -0.80 -0.04 3.56
C LEU A 12 -0.93 -0.92 4.80
N LEU A 13 -1.92 -1.81 4.82
CA LEU A 13 -2.00 -2.86 5.82
C LEU A 13 -1.13 -4.03 5.38
N ILE A 14 -0.22 -4.44 6.26
CA ILE A 14 0.73 -5.52 6.02
C ILE A 14 0.40 -6.64 7.01
N THR A 15 -0.08 -7.76 6.48
CA THR A 15 -0.49 -8.90 7.30
C THR A 15 0.32 -10.13 6.89
N ASN A 16 0.96 -10.78 7.85
CA ASN A 16 1.52 -12.11 7.65
C ASN A 16 0.66 -13.11 8.42
N ASN A 17 0.02 -14.04 7.72
CA ASN A 17 -0.88 -15.02 8.34
C ASN A 17 -0.26 -16.43 8.44
N GLY A 18 1.06 -16.55 8.27
CA GLY A 18 1.79 -17.83 8.29
C GLY A 18 1.86 -18.52 6.93
N ASP A 19 0.80 -18.42 6.13
CA ASP A 19 0.75 -19.00 4.77
C ASP A 19 1.17 -18.00 3.69
N SER A 20 0.89 -16.72 3.91
CA SER A 20 1.14 -15.65 2.96
C SER A 20 1.43 -14.31 3.64
N LEU A 21 2.22 -13.50 2.97
CA LEU A 21 2.31 -12.08 3.23
C LEU A 21 1.29 -11.37 2.34
N VAL A 22 0.42 -10.56 2.93
CA VAL A 22 -0.62 -9.82 2.23
C VAL A 22 -0.42 -8.32 2.43
N LEU A 23 -0.36 -7.59 1.31
CA LEU A 23 -0.34 -6.13 1.28
C LEU A 23 -1.70 -5.63 0.80
N GLN A 24 -2.39 -4.82 1.61
CA GLN A 24 -3.69 -4.25 1.28
C GLN A 24 -3.61 -2.73 1.28
N VAL A 25 -3.97 -2.11 0.16
CA VAL A 25 -3.95 -0.65 0.01
C VAL A 25 -5.33 -0.10 0.33
N TYR A 26 -5.38 0.88 1.22
CA TYR A 26 -6.58 1.64 1.54
C TYR A 26 -6.38 3.10 1.17
N VAL A 27 -7.40 3.69 0.54
CA VAL A 27 -7.44 5.11 0.18
C VAL A 27 -8.85 5.63 0.45
N GLN A 28 -8.97 6.53 1.42
CA GLN A 28 -10.22 7.17 1.81
C GLN A 28 -10.04 8.68 1.94
N THR A 29 -11.09 9.40 1.58
CA THR A 29 -11.17 10.86 1.62
C THR A 29 -12.52 11.28 2.17
N ALA A 30 -12.59 12.44 2.83
CA ALA A 30 -13.87 12.99 3.27
C ALA A 30 -14.77 13.43 2.10
N VAL A 31 -14.17 13.89 1.00
CA VAL A 31 -14.89 14.38 -0.20
C VAL A 31 -14.56 13.50 -1.40
N PRO A 32 -15.55 12.82 -2.01
CA PRO A 32 -15.35 11.96 -3.17
C PRO A 32 -14.70 12.72 -4.33
N ARG A 33 -13.57 12.20 -4.83
CA ARG A 33 -12.87 12.77 -5.99
C ARG A 33 -11.96 11.74 -6.64
N PRO A 34 -11.70 11.85 -7.96
CA PRO A 34 -10.82 10.92 -8.65
C PRO A 34 -9.39 11.03 -8.14
N LEU A 35 -8.90 9.94 -7.56
CA LEU A 35 -7.52 9.78 -7.11
C LEU A 35 -6.84 8.66 -7.88
N ARG A 36 -5.53 8.80 -8.06
CA ARG A 36 -4.68 7.70 -8.54
C ARG A 36 -3.86 7.18 -7.38
N TRP A 37 -3.63 5.88 -7.32
CA TRP A 37 -2.76 5.27 -6.32
C TRP A 37 -1.72 4.38 -6.99
N GLN A 38 -0.59 4.20 -6.33
CA GLN A 38 0.48 3.33 -6.76
C GLN A 38 1.11 2.61 -5.58
N LEU A 39 1.12 1.28 -5.65
CA LEU A 39 1.88 0.39 -4.78
C LEU A 39 3.12 -0.09 -5.51
N GLN A 40 4.29 0.01 -4.87
CA GLN A 40 5.51 -0.65 -5.30
C GLN A 40 6.00 -1.53 -4.15
N ALA A 41 6.42 -2.76 -4.45
CA ALA A 41 6.99 -3.69 -3.49
C ALA A 41 8.28 -4.30 -4.08
N ASP A 42 9.39 -4.15 -3.36
CA ASP A 42 10.67 -4.81 -3.67
C ASP A 42 10.94 -5.80 -2.53
N LEU A 43 10.67 -7.07 -2.81
CA LEU A 43 10.63 -8.14 -1.81
C LEU A 43 11.61 -9.24 -2.16
N ALA A 44 12.30 -9.75 -1.15
CA ALA A 44 13.19 -10.89 -1.27
C ALA A 44 12.60 -12.11 -0.54
N THR A 45 12.81 -13.28 -1.12
CA THR A 45 12.67 -14.59 -0.47
C THR A 45 14.01 -15.33 -0.58
N ASN A 46 14.21 -16.43 0.14
CA ASN A 46 15.47 -17.19 0.13
C ASN A 46 15.99 -17.44 -1.30
N GLY A 47 16.98 -16.68 -1.72
CA GLY A 47 17.64 -16.80 -3.02
C GLY A 47 16.99 -16.06 -4.20
N SER A 48 15.92 -15.27 -4.01
CA SER A 48 15.30 -14.52 -5.12
C SER A 48 14.70 -13.17 -4.69
N THR A 49 14.62 -12.24 -5.65
CA THR A 49 13.99 -10.92 -5.46
C THR A 49 12.85 -10.74 -6.45
N SER A 50 11.75 -10.15 -6.01
CA SER A 50 10.58 -9.80 -6.81
C SER A 50 10.31 -8.31 -6.68
N LYS A 51 10.07 -7.66 -7.83
CA LYS A 51 9.64 -6.26 -7.90
C LYS A 51 8.24 -6.21 -8.49
N THR A 52 7.30 -5.74 -7.69
CA THR A 52 5.90 -5.61 -8.08
C THR A 52 5.52 -4.13 -8.07
N ALA A 53 4.88 -3.67 -9.14
CA ALA A 53 4.26 -2.36 -9.18
C ALA A 53 2.80 -2.53 -9.62
N GLN A 54 1.87 -1.94 -8.88
CA GLN A 54 0.47 -1.92 -9.22
C GLN A 54 -0.07 -0.51 -9.00
N SER A 55 -0.96 -0.07 -9.88
CA SER A 55 -1.59 1.24 -9.80
C SER A 55 -3.05 1.15 -10.20
N GLY A 56 -3.84 2.13 -9.77
CA GLY A 56 -5.24 2.21 -10.13
C GLY A 56 -5.85 3.57 -9.83
N GLN A 57 -7.15 3.66 -10.07
CA GLN A 57 -7.96 4.83 -9.75
C GLN A 57 -9.01 4.47 -8.69
N THR A 58 -9.40 5.46 -7.89
CA THR A 58 -10.47 5.35 -6.90
C THR A 58 -11.14 6.71 -6.74
N ASP A 59 -12.39 6.74 -6.26
CA ASP A 59 -13.07 7.98 -5.86
C ASP A 59 -12.79 8.37 -4.39
N GLY A 60 -12.00 7.55 -3.68
CA GLY A 60 -11.64 7.76 -2.28
C GLY A 60 -12.79 7.49 -1.31
N GLN A 61 -13.82 6.73 -1.70
CA GLN A 61 -14.95 6.37 -0.81
C GLN A 61 -14.99 4.87 -0.46
N GLN A 62 -13.97 4.11 -0.85
CA GLN A 62 -13.97 2.66 -0.69
C GLN A 62 -13.72 2.26 0.77
N ARG A 63 -14.54 1.34 1.28
CA ARG A 63 -14.33 0.68 2.59
C ARG A 63 -13.45 -0.56 2.48
N GLU A 64 -13.43 -1.16 1.31
CA GLU A 64 -12.58 -2.28 0.95
C GLU A 64 -11.24 -1.80 0.39
N PRO A 65 -10.18 -2.63 0.43
CA PRO A 65 -8.89 -2.24 -0.14
C PRO A 65 -8.99 -2.07 -1.66
N VAL A 66 -8.41 -0.98 -2.17
CA VAL A 66 -8.32 -0.70 -3.62
C VAL A 66 -7.37 -1.68 -4.34
N CYS A 67 -6.54 -2.38 -3.56
CA CYS A 67 -5.59 -3.39 -4.03
C CYS A 67 -5.31 -4.40 -2.93
N THR A 68 -5.25 -5.68 -3.30
CA THR A 68 -4.69 -6.75 -2.45
C THR A 68 -3.62 -7.49 -3.25
N ALA A 69 -2.37 -7.42 -2.79
CA ALA A 69 -1.25 -8.18 -3.34
C ALA A 69 -0.83 -9.27 -2.35
N LYS A 70 -0.63 -10.50 -2.85
CA LYS A 70 -0.23 -11.65 -2.03
C LYS A 70 1.15 -12.15 -2.45
N PHE A 71 1.99 -12.41 -1.48
CA PHE A 71 3.35 -12.89 -1.63
C PHE A 71 3.59 -14.08 -0.70
N ASN A 72 4.70 -14.78 -0.88
CA ASN A 72 5.12 -15.84 0.02
C ASN A 72 5.28 -15.30 1.45
N ALA A 73 4.87 -16.07 2.47
CA ALA A 73 4.93 -15.66 3.88
C ALA A 73 6.32 -15.23 4.35
N SER A 74 7.38 -15.81 3.77
CA SER A 74 8.77 -15.52 4.10
C SER A 74 9.34 -14.27 3.40
N SER A 75 8.51 -13.54 2.63
CA SER A 75 8.97 -12.37 1.89
C SER A 75 9.30 -11.22 2.85
N THR A 76 10.45 -10.59 2.66
CA THR A 76 10.91 -9.42 3.42
C THR A 76 11.42 -8.33 2.48
N GLY A 77 11.44 -7.07 2.90
CA GLY A 77 11.94 -5.98 2.07
C GLY A 77 11.18 -4.68 2.32
N ALA A 78 10.88 -3.96 1.25
CA ALA A 78 10.23 -2.65 1.34
C ALA A 78 9.01 -2.55 0.42
N ALA A 79 7.99 -1.83 0.89
CA ALA A 79 6.86 -1.40 0.09
C ALA A 79 6.71 0.12 0.15
N LYS A 80 6.18 0.70 -0.92
CA LYS A 80 5.90 2.14 -1.04
C LYS A 80 4.49 2.32 -1.54
N LEU A 81 3.75 3.23 -0.89
CA LEU A 81 2.43 3.66 -1.32
C LEU A 81 2.48 5.16 -1.64
N SER A 82 2.06 5.50 -2.85
CA SER A 82 1.83 6.86 -3.31
C SER A 82 0.36 7.05 -3.67
N VAL A 83 -0.21 8.22 -3.36
CA VAL A 83 -1.54 8.64 -3.81
C VAL A 83 -1.42 10.01 -4.46
N PHE A 84 -2.13 10.20 -5.56
CA PHE A 84 -2.09 11.40 -6.40
C PHE A 84 -3.49 11.98 -6.62
N ASP A 85 -3.55 13.32 -6.61
CA ASP A 85 -4.71 14.12 -7.04
C ASP A 85 -4.30 14.95 -8.27
N GLY A 86 -4.84 14.57 -9.44
CA GLY A 86 -4.28 15.01 -10.73
C GLY A 86 -2.84 14.55 -10.86
N ASP A 87 -1.90 15.47 -11.09
CA ASP A 87 -0.46 15.22 -11.17
C ASP A 87 0.29 15.37 -9.83
N ASN A 88 -0.40 15.80 -8.79
CA ASN A 88 0.23 16.08 -7.49
C ASN A 88 0.24 14.83 -6.62
N GLU A 89 1.41 14.42 -6.13
CA GLU A 89 1.51 13.41 -5.07
C GLU A 89 1.05 14.05 -3.75
N ILE A 90 -0.05 13.55 -3.20
CA ILE A 90 -0.67 14.07 -1.98
C ILE A 90 -0.31 13.22 -0.76
N TYR A 91 0.08 11.97 -0.98
CA TYR A 91 0.52 11.05 0.05
C TYR A 91 1.67 10.20 -0.46
N PHE A 92 2.69 10.02 0.38
CA PHE A 92 3.77 9.07 0.17
C PHE A 92 4.16 8.44 1.51
N LYS A 93 4.27 7.11 1.54
CA LYS A 93 4.86 6.41 2.68
C LYS A 93 5.58 5.15 2.25
N ALA A 94 6.77 4.96 2.80
CA ALA A 94 7.53 3.71 2.73
C ALA A 94 7.26 2.85 3.97
N TYR A 95 7.27 1.54 3.78
CA TYR A 95 6.98 0.54 4.78
C TYR A 95 8.04 -0.56 4.73
N ASP A 96 8.52 -0.93 5.91
CA ASP A 96 9.32 -2.14 6.07
C ASP A 96 8.39 -3.36 6.11
N VAL A 97 8.74 -4.38 5.34
CA VAL A 97 7.99 -5.62 5.20
C VAL A 97 8.80 -6.75 5.80
N GLY A 98 8.22 -7.47 6.77
CA GLY A 98 8.85 -8.66 7.35
C GLY A 98 9.60 -8.46 8.67
N HIS A 99 9.56 -7.27 9.28
CA HIS A 99 10.02 -7.06 10.66
C HIS A 99 8.84 -6.98 11.65
N THR A 100 8.00 -8.01 11.72
CA THR A 100 7.27 -8.25 12.97
C THR A 100 8.26 -8.88 13.93
N LYS A 101 8.69 -8.12 14.95
CA LYS A 101 9.42 -8.69 16.09
C LYS A 101 8.63 -9.91 16.58
N ALA A 102 9.27 -11.06 16.59
CA ALA A 102 8.82 -12.15 17.44
C ALA A 102 9.00 -11.65 18.88
N GLU A 103 7.89 -11.44 19.57
CA GLU A 103 7.88 -11.38 21.05
C GLU A 103 7.93 -12.81 21.60
#